data_AF-A0A813EEK1-F1
#
_entry.id   AF-A0A813EEK1-F1
#
_cell.length_a   1.000
_cell.length_b   1.000
_cell.length_c   1.000
_cell.angle_alpha   90.00
_cell.angle_beta   90.00
_cell.angle_gamma   90.00
#
_symmetry.space_group_name_H-M   'P 1'
#
loop_
_entity.id
_entity.type
_entity.pdbx_description
1 polymer ?
#
loop_
_entity_poly.entity_id
_entity_poly.type
_entity_poly.pdbx_seq_one_letter_code
_entity_poly.pdbx_strand_id
1 'polypeptide(L)'
;AGDSSDRRRFVLLALNGGDEPLTCDMQARLAQLPCLKACFGNNLHQPQDGHFFRPMPIGITAESLLYRVKIAARPWEERDSRLLIAPMRMNNRLRGRYMEVLSSPCYSHIVRIVAGRLTHEEFLVLLSEHQSVLSPPGRGYDCGRTWQALAVGTVPLVVNEETWFLLIVLFFLFKFVICCCLFVFIFHLHPKQLEGKL
;
A
#
# COMPACT_ATOMS: atom_id res chain seq x y z
N ALA A 1 -12.32 33.41 42.94
CA ALA A 1 -11.35 32.33 42.67
C ALA A 1 -11.99 31.45 41.61
N GLY A 2 -11.82 31.78 40.33
CA GLY A 2 -10.70 31.27 39.55
C GLY A 2 -11.26 30.14 38.69
N ASP A 3 -12.06 30.56 37.71
CA ASP A 3 -12.97 29.76 36.91
C ASP A 3 -12.28 28.73 36.00
N SER A 4 -13.05 27.67 35.75
CA SER A 4 -13.08 26.82 34.57
C SER A 4 -11.77 26.20 34.07
N SER A 5 -11.65 24.90 34.37
CA SER A 5 -11.48 23.88 33.33
C SER A 5 -10.73 24.36 32.08
N ASP A 6 -9.40 24.40 32.15
CA ASP A 6 -8.59 24.16 30.97
C ASP A 6 -8.85 22.70 30.56
N ARG A 7 -10.02 22.46 29.94
CA ARG A 7 -10.31 21.29 29.13
C ARG A 7 -9.26 21.35 28.04
N ARG A 8 -8.09 20.79 28.33
CA ARG A 8 -6.90 20.78 27.48
C ARG A 8 -7.37 20.46 26.08
N ARG A 9 -7.50 21.51 25.26
CA ARG A 9 -7.91 21.38 23.87
C ARG A 9 -6.73 20.68 23.20
N PHE A 10 -6.82 19.37 23.07
CA PHE A 10 -5.84 18.65 22.31
C PHE A 10 -6.15 18.88 20.84
N VAL A 11 -5.14 19.22 20.06
CA VAL A 11 -5.25 19.31 18.63
C VAL A 11 -4.72 18.00 18.06
N LEU A 12 -5.50 17.42 17.15
CA LEU A 12 -5.05 16.37 16.24
C LEU A 12 -4.81 17.04 14.90
N LEU A 13 -3.60 16.93 14.36
CA LEU A 13 -3.33 17.44 13.02
C LEU A 13 -3.36 16.29 12.01
N ALA A 14 -4.29 16.36 11.05
CA ALA A 14 -4.35 15.46 9.90
C ALA A 14 -3.84 16.21 8.66
N LEU A 15 -2.65 15.83 8.18
CA LEU A 15 -2.04 16.43 7.00
C LEU A 15 -2.31 15.57 5.78
N ASN A 16 -3.19 16.05 4.90
CA ASN A 16 -3.33 15.54 3.55
C ASN A 16 -2.62 16.49 2.57
N GLY A 17 -1.29 16.45 2.57
CA GLY A 17 -0.44 17.37 1.82
C GLY A 17 -0.32 17.08 0.32
N GLY A 18 -1.20 16.23 -0.23
CA GLY A 18 -1.05 15.74 -1.59
C GLY A 18 0.15 14.80 -1.72
N ASP A 19 1.09 15.17 -2.58
CA ASP A 19 2.16 14.29 -3.08
C ASP A 19 3.51 14.53 -2.39
N GLU A 20 3.62 15.57 -1.57
CA GLU A 20 4.84 15.97 -0.88
C GLU A 20 5.00 15.22 0.46
N PRO A 21 6.20 14.74 0.80
CA PRO A 21 6.45 14.03 2.04
C PRO A 21 6.51 14.98 3.24
N LEU A 22 6.11 14.50 4.43
CA LEU A 22 6.31 15.27 5.67
C LEU A 22 7.79 15.23 6.09
N THR A 23 8.55 16.26 5.69
CA THR A 23 10.01 16.33 5.92
C THR A 23 10.38 16.39 7.40
N CYS A 24 11.62 16.03 7.73
CA CYS A 24 12.16 16.13 9.10
C CYS A 24 12.04 17.55 9.67
N ASP A 25 12.30 18.58 8.87
CA ASP A 25 12.19 19.98 9.31
C ASP A 25 10.74 20.37 9.61
N MET A 26 9.78 19.88 8.81
CA MET A 26 8.36 20.08 9.09
C MET A 26 7.95 19.34 10.37
N GLN A 27 8.42 18.12 10.58
CA GLN A 27 8.18 17.36 11.80
C GLN A 27 8.72 18.12 13.03
N ALA A 28 9.97 18.62 12.98
CA ALA A 28 10.55 19.41 14.07
C ALA A 28 9.75 20.67 14.40
N ARG A 29 9.25 21.40 13.38
CA ARG A 29 8.40 22.58 13.58
C ARG A 29 7.03 22.22 14.18
N LEU A 30 6.42 21.12 13.73
CA LEU A 30 5.13 20.66 14.25
C LEU A 30 5.24 20.19 15.71
N ALA A 31 6.34 19.54 16.09
CA ALA A 31 6.58 19.09 17.46
C ALA A 31 6.68 20.25 18.47
N GLN A 32 6.99 21.47 18.01
CA GLN A 32 7.04 22.67 18.85
C GLN A 32 5.67 23.32 19.07
N LEU A 33 4.61 22.88 18.37
CA LEU A 33 3.29 23.49 18.51
C LEU A 33 2.67 23.17 19.88
N PRO A 34 2.24 24.19 20.65
CA PRO A 34 1.66 23.97 21.96
C PRO A 34 0.36 23.16 21.83
N CYS A 35 0.14 22.25 22.77
CA CYS A 35 -1.05 21.40 22.86
C CYS A 35 -1.27 20.37 21.72
N LEU A 36 -0.37 20.26 20.74
CA LEU A 36 -0.39 19.18 19.75
C LEU A 36 0.00 17.85 20.44
N LYS A 37 -0.80 16.80 20.26
CA LYS A 37 -0.56 15.48 20.90
C LYS A 37 -0.14 14.39 19.94
N ALA A 38 -0.53 14.51 18.68
CA ALA A 38 -0.13 13.62 17.62
C ALA A 38 -0.34 14.30 16.27
N CYS A 39 0.45 13.88 15.29
CA CYS A 39 0.35 14.31 13.89
C CYS A 39 0.16 13.06 13.02
N PHE A 40 -0.94 13.01 12.29
CA PHE A 40 -1.26 11.96 11.34
C PHE A 40 -1.06 12.50 9.93
N GLY A 41 -0.20 11.87 9.14
CA GLY A 41 0.18 12.38 7.83
C GLY A 41 0.15 11.33 6.74
N ASN A 42 -0.43 11.69 5.59
CA ASN A 42 -0.17 10.96 4.35
C ASN A 42 1.29 11.18 3.93
N ASN A 43 1.91 10.19 3.28
CA ASN A 43 3.32 10.24 2.87
C ASN A 43 4.30 10.57 4.03
N LEU A 44 4.02 10.08 5.24
CA LEU A 44 4.96 10.18 6.36
C LEU A 44 6.11 9.19 6.17
N HIS A 45 7.25 9.71 5.73
CA HIS A 45 8.49 8.94 5.61
C HIS A 45 9.35 9.16 6.85
N GLN A 46 9.84 8.07 7.44
CA GLN A 46 10.83 8.09 8.54
C GLN A 46 10.41 9.05 9.69
N PRO A 47 9.36 8.70 10.46
CA PRO A 47 8.95 9.52 11.59
C PRO A 47 10.13 9.70 12.58
N GLN A 48 10.45 10.95 12.92
CA GLN A 48 11.48 11.25 13.93
C GLN A 48 11.06 10.78 15.33
N ASP A 49 9.76 10.82 15.60
CA ASP A 49 9.14 10.25 16.80
C ASP A 49 7.93 9.42 16.36
N GLY A 50 8.07 8.10 16.39
CA GLY A 50 7.00 7.16 16.00
C GLY A 50 5.78 7.16 16.95
N HIS A 51 5.89 7.72 18.15
CA HIS A 51 4.74 7.87 19.04
C HIS A 51 3.89 9.10 18.69
N PHE A 52 4.55 10.16 18.23
CA PHE A 52 3.93 11.45 17.90
C PHE A 52 3.52 11.56 16.43
N PHE A 53 4.39 11.17 15.49
CA PHE A 53 4.13 11.17 14.06
C PHE A 53 3.67 9.79 13.62
N ARG A 54 2.43 9.70 13.15
CA ARG A 54 1.79 8.45 12.75
C ARG A 54 1.42 8.48 11.28
N PRO A 55 1.67 7.40 10.53
CA PRO A 55 1.26 7.35 9.13
C PRO A 55 -0.27 7.31 9.06
N MET A 56 -0.83 8.10 8.14
CA MET A 56 -2.23 8.02 7.75
C MET A 56 -2.31 7.34 6.38
N PRO A 57 -3.22 6.37 6.22
CA PRO A 57 -3.58 5.86 4.90
C PRO A 57 -3.88 6.96 3.89
N ILE A 58 -3.32 6.89 2.68
CA ILE A 58 -3.72 7.80 1.60
C ILE A 58 -5.23 7.70 1.28
N GLY A 59 -5.82 6.55 1.62
CA GLY A 59 -7.24 6.30 1.55
C GLY A 59 -7.74 6.08 0.13
N ILE A 60 -9.05 6.28 -0.03
CA ILE A 60 -9.78 5.97 -1.24
C ILE A 60 -10.36 7.27 -1.81
N THR A 61 -10.21 7.47 -3.12
CA THR A 61 -10.93 8.49 -3.89
C THR A 61 -12.03 7.83 -4.72
N ALA A 62 -13.05 8.59 -5.13
CA ALA A 62 -14.12 8.13 -6.03
C ALA A 62 -14.98 6.96 -5.48
N GLU A 63 -15.49 7.12 -4.25
CA GLU A 63 -16.26 6.10 -3.53
C GLU A 63 -17.46 5.54 -4.33
N SER A 64 -18.26 6.41 -4.98
CA SER A 64 -19.41 5.95 -5.77
C SER A 64 -18.99 5.06 -6.94
N LEU A 65 -17.88 5.39 -7.61
CA LEU A 65 -17.35 4.57 -8.71
C LEU A 65 -16.87 3.21 -8.20
N LEU A 66 -16.14 3.21 -7.08
CA LEU A 66 -15.66 1.97 -6.45
C LEU A 66 -16.80 1.08 -6.00
N TYR A 67 -17.85 1.67 -5.43
CA TYR A 67 -19.05 0.92 -5.06
C TYR A 67 -19.67 0.25 -6.29
N ARG A 68 -19.86 0.99 -7.41
CA ARG A 68 -20.38 0.43 -8.67
C ARG A 68 -19.52 -0.70 -9.22
N VAL A 69 -18.20 -0.52 -9.24
CA VAL A 69 -17.29 -1.57 -9.73
C VAL A 69 -17.32 -2.79 -8.81
N LYS A 70 -17.34 -2.59 -7.49
CA LYS A 70 -17.38 -3.68 -6.51
C LYS A 70 -18.64 -4.53 -6.65
N ILE A 71 -19.81 -3.91 -6.81
CA ILE A 71 -21.08 -4.66 -6.97
C ILE A 71 -21.16 -5.40 -8.30
N ALA A 72 -20.49 -4.89 -9.34
CA ALA A 72 -20.45 -5.50 -10.66
C ALA A 72 -19.32 -6.55 -10.82
N ALA A 73 -18.44 -6.67 -9.81
CA ALA A 73 -17.31 -7.57 -9.86
C ALA A 73 -17.76 -9.03 -9.85
N ARG A 74 -17.06 -9.87 -10.63
CA ARG A 74 -17.32 -11.31 -10.65
C ARG A 74 -17.04 -11.94 -9.29
N PRO A 75 -17.67 -13.10 -8.97
CA PRO A 75 -17.28 -13.95 -7.85
C PRO A 75 -15.77 -14.19 -7.86
N TRP A 76 -15.18 -14.30 -6.67
CA TRP A 76 -13.72 -14.37 -6.51
C TRP A 76 -13.09 -15.53 -7.29
N GLU A 77 -13.79 -16.66 -7.34
CA GLU A 77 -13.38 -17.91 -7.98
C GLU A 77 -13.33 -17.79 -9.51
N GLU A 78 -14.06 -16.84 -10.09
CA GLU A 78 -14.12 -16.59 -11.54
C GLU A 78 -13.12 -15.52 -12.01
N ARG A 79 -12.41 -14.87 -11.08
CA ARG A 79 -11.41 -13.84 -11.40
C ARG A 79 -10.12 -14.48 -11.91
N ASP A 80 -9.39 -13.73 -12.73
CA ASP A 80 -8.09 -14.15 -13.24
C ASP A 80 -7.11 -14.31 -12.07
N SER A 81 -6.59 -15.53 -11.91
CA SER A 81 -5.68 -15.92 -10.82
C SER A 81 -4.24 -15.47 -11.04
N ARG A 82 -3.91 -15.01 -12.26
CA ARG A 82 -2.58 -14.46 -12.55
C ARG A 82 -2.38 -13.14 -11.81
N LEU A 83 -1.14 -12.88 -11.44
CA LEU A 83 -0.74 -11.59 -10.90
C LEU A 83 -0.91 -10.50 -11.95
N LEU A 84 -1.81 -9.56 -11.70
CA LEU A 84 -1.98 -8.39 -12.56
C LEU A 84 -0.82 -7.41 -12.36
N ILE A 85 -0.13 -7.08 -13.43
CA ILE A 85 0.82 -5.96 -13.51
C ILE A 85 0.15 -4.84 -14.28
N ALA A 86 -0.55 -3.99 -13.54
CA ALA A 86 -1.26 -2.85 -14.11
C ALA A 86 -0.28 -1.74 -14.56
N PRO A 87 -0.70 -0.87 -15.50
CA PRO A 87 0.13 0.24 -15.96
C PRO A 87 0.73 1.05 -14.82
N MET A 88 2.03 1.31 -14.89
CA MET A 88 2.74 2.09 -13.89
C MET A 88 3.82 2.95 -14.55
N ARG A 89 4.15 4.08 -13.92
CA ARG A 89 5.28 4.91 -14.36
C ARG A 89 6.60 4.18 -14.07
N MET A 90 7.48 4.14 -15.06
CA MET A 90 8.78 3.46 -15.03
C MET A 90 9.93 4.35 -14.53
N ASN A 91 9.62 5.50 -13.96
CA ASN A 91 10.60 6.45 -13.42
C ASN A 91 11.22 6.00 -12.09
N ASN A 92 10.83 4.84 -11.55
CA ASN A 92 11.38 4.26 -10.34
C ASN A 92 12.16 2.98 -10.69
N ARG A 93 13.42 2.89 -10.23
CA ARG A 93 14.33 1.77 -10.53
C ARG A 93 13.75 0.40 -10.13
N LEU A 94 13.06 0.33 -8.99
CA LEU A 94 12.43 -0.90 -8.51
C LEU A 94 11.29 -1.34 -9.44
N ARG A 95 10.52 -0.39 -9.97
CA ARG A 95 9.50 -0.66 -11.00
C ARG A 95 10.07 -1.19 -12.30
N GLY A 96 11.22 -0.65 -12.71
CA GLY A 96 12.04 -1.21 -13.79
C GLY A 96 12.34 -2.70 -13.59
N ARG A 97 12.87 -3.04 -12.40
CA ARG A 97 13.24 -4.42 -12.05
C ARG A 97 12.02 -5.36 -11.98
N TYR A 98 10.88 -4.91 -11.43
CA TYR A 98 9.64 -5.70 -11.46
C TYR A 98 9.30 -6.11 -12.89
N MET A 99 9.30 -5.14 -13.80
CA MET A 99 8.92 -5.38 -15.20
C MET A 99 9.92 -6.27 -15.92
N GLU A 100 11.22 -6.05 -15.73
CA GLU A 100 12.27 -6.88 -16.33
C GLU A 100 12.10 -8.35 -15.97
N VAL A 101 11.93 -8.65 -14.68
CA VAL A 101 11.76 -10.03 -14.19
C VAL A 101 10.42 -10.61 -14.63
N LEU A 102 9.31 -9.91 -14.33
CA LEU A 102 7.96 -10.44 -14.50
C LEU A 102 7.50 -10.50 -15.96
N SER A 103 8.19 -9.81 -16.87
CA SER A 103 7.95 -9.94 -18.32
C SER A 103 8.63 -11.15 -18.94
N SER A 104 9.46 -11.88 -18.19
CA SER A 104 10.11 -13.09 -18.70
C SER A 104 9.06 -14.12 -19.16
N PRO A 105 9.24 -14.78 -20.31
CA PRO A 105 8.30 -15.77 -20.82
C PRO A 105 7.99 -16.90 -19.84
N CYS A 106 8.93 -17.25 -18.94
CA CYS A 106 8.71 -18.27 -17.93
C CYS A 106 7.62 -17.91 -16.91
N TYR A 107 7.27 -16.62 -16.76
CA TYR A 107 6.19 -16.16 -15.88
C TYR A 107 4.87 -15.87 -16.61
N SER A 108 4.81 -16.02 -17.93
CA SER A 108 3.62 -15.67 -18.74
C SER A 108 2.32 -16.38 -18.32
N HIS A 109 2.43 -17.57 -17.72
CA HIS A 109 1.32 -18.37 -17.24
C HIS A 109 0.79 -17.95 -15.86
N ILE A 110 1.54 -17.14 -15.12
CA ILE A 110 1.21 -16.66 -13.76
C ILE A 110 1.15 -15.13 -13.65
N VAL A 111 1.55 -14.40 -14.69
CA VAL A 111 1.55 -12.94 -14.72
C VAL A 111 0.73 -12.45 -15.91
N ARG A 112 -0.13 -11.46 -15.67
CA ARG A 112 -0.79 -10.70 -16.75
C ARG A 112 -0.31 -9.27 -16.73
N ILE A 113 0.42 -8.88 -17.77
CA ILE A 113 0.91 -7.52 -17.92
C ILE A 113 -0.06 -6.74 -18.80
N VAL A 114 -0.52 -5.59 -18.29
CA VAL A 114 -1.35 -4.66 -19.06
C VAL A 114 -0.55 -3.39 -19.29
N ALA A 115 -0.31 -3.09 -20.56
CA ALA A 115 0.36 -1.87 -21.00
C ALA A 115 -0.66 -0.83 -21.50
N GLY A 116 -0.21 0.43 -21.61
CA GLY A 116 -1.04 1.53 -22.12
C GLY A 116 -1.67 2.39 -21.02
N ARG A 117 -2.37 3.44 -21.43
CA ARG A 117 -3.13 4.31 -20.52
C ARG A 117 -4.52 3.72 -20.33
N LEU A 118 -4.96 3.69 -19.08
CA LEU A 118 -6.33 3.36 -18.70
C LEU A 118 -6.96 4.59 -18.05
N THR A 119 -8.23 4.83 -18.31
CA THR A 119 -9.05 5.70 -17.48
C THR A 119 -9.16 5.13 -16.06
N HIS A 120 -9.60 5.94 -15.11
CA HIS A 120 -9.74 5.49 -13.74
C HIS A 120 -10.75 4.34 -13.61
N GLU A 121 -11.89 4.41 -14.31
CA GLU A 121 -12.91 3.37 -14.31
C GLU A 121 -12.41 2.06 -14.95
N GLU A 122 -11.77 2.13 -16.13
CA GLU A 122 -11.19 0.94 -16.78
C GLU A 122 -10.15 0.25 -15.87
N PHE A 123 -9.33 1.03 -15.16
CA PHE A 123 -8.38 0.49 -14.22
C PHE A 123 -9.06 -0.22 -13.03
N LEU A 124 -10.13 0.35 -12.47
CA LEU A 124 -10.86 -0.28 -11.36
C LEU A 124 -11.59 -1.55 -11.81
N VAL A 125 -12.20 -1.53 -12.99
CA VAL A 125 -12.81 -2.73 -13.59
C VAL A 125 -11.75 -3.81 -13.77
N LEU A 126 -10.61 -3.47 -14.38
CA LEU A 126 -9.48 -4.39 -14.55
C LEU A 126 -9.00 -4.98 -13.21
N LEU A 127 -8.90 -4.17 -12.15
CA LEU A 127 -8.58 -4.69 -10.82
C LEU A 127 -9.60 -5.74 -10.38
N SER A 128 -10.90 -5.43 -10.49
CA SER A 128 -11.99 -6.30 -10.03
C SER A 128 -12.09 -7.64 -10.77
N GLU A 129 -11.51 -7.73 -11.97
CA GLU A 129 -11.42 -8.96 -12.77
C GLU A 129 -10.28 -9.89 -12.34
N HIS A 130 -9.39 -9.45 -11.45
CA HIS A 130 -8.23 -10.21 -11.01
C HIS A 130 -8.29 -10.53 -9.52
N GLN A 131 -7.73 -11.67 -9.15
CA GLN A 131 -7.56 -12.04 -7.75
C GLN A 131 -6.45 -11.23 -7.08
N SER A 132 -5.35 -10.97 -7.80
CA SER A 132 -4.21 -10.25 -7.24
C SER A 132 -3.65 -9.19 -8.19
N VAL A 133 -3.08 -8.14 -7.62
CA VAL A 133 -2.40 -7.07 -8.37
C VAL A 133 -1.07 -6.71 -7.71
N LEU A 134 -0.03 -6.46 -8.50
CA LEU A 134 1.21 -5.91 -7.99
C LEU A 134 0.96 -4.47 -7.49
N SER A 135 1.19 -4.26 -6.21
CA SER A 135 1.13 -2.96 -5.54
C SER A 135 2.56 -2.51 -5.18
N PRO A 136 3.29 -1.89 -6.12
CA PRO A 136 4.66 -1.48 -5.85
C PRO A 136 4.68 -0.36 -4.80
N PRO A 137 5.81 -0.17 -4.09
CA PRO A 137 5.98 0.93 -3.16
C PRO A 137 5.56 2.29 -3.75
N GLY A 138 4.80 3.04 -2.96
CA GLY A 138 4.39 4.42 -3.23
C GLY A 138 5.35 5.44 -2.61
N ARG A 139 4.88 6.68 -2.44
CA ARG A 139 5.51 7.67 -1.56
C ARG A 139 5.02 7.44 -0.12
N GLY A 140 5.31 6.27 0.45
CA GLY A 140 4.87 5.93 1.80
C GLY A 140 4.78 4.42 2.04
N TYR A 141 4.08 4.03 3.10
CA TYR A 141 3.80 2.62 3.43
C TYR A 141 2.82 1.97 2.45
N ASP A 142 2.01 2.77 1.77
CA ASP A 142 0.99 2.38 0.83
C ASP A 142 1.11 3.16 -0.49
N CYS A 143 0.34 2.72 -1.47
CA CYS A 143 0.10 3.48 -2.69
C CYS A 143 -1.40 3.41 -3.01
N GLY A 144 -1.92 4.35 -3.80
CA GLY A 144 -3.35 4.40 -4.13
C GLY A 144 -3.89 3.07 -4.68
N ARG A 145 -3.05 2.30 -5.40
CA ARG A 145 -3.40 0.97 -5.90
C ARG A 145 -3.72 -0.04 -4.79
N THR A 146 -3.06 0.06 -3.64
CA THR A 146 -3.32 -0.81 -2.49
C THR A 146 -4.78 -0.66 -2.04
N TRP A 147 -5.22 0.58 -1.86
CA TRP A 147 -6.58 0.89 -1.43
C TRP A 147 -7.62 0.60 -2.50
N GLN A 148 -7.31 0.93 -3.76
CA GLN A 148 -8.20 0.64 -4.89
C GLN A 148 -8.43 -0.87 -5.05
N ALA A 149 -7.38 -1.68 -4.91
CA ALA A 149 -7.48 -3.15 -4.96
C ALA A 149 -8.35 -3.68 -3.82
N LEU A 150 -8.06 -3.29 -2.57
CA LEU A 150 -8.86 -3.69 -1.41
C LEU A 150 -10.33 -3.29 -1.54
N ALA A 151 -10.60 -2.10 -2.07
CA ALA A 151 -11.95 -1.58 -2.25
C ALA A 151 -12.79 -2.44 -3.21
N VAL A 152 -12.20 -3.02 -4.27
CA VAL A 152 -12.88 -3.88 -5.25
C VAL A 152 -12.70 -5.38 -4.99
N GLY A 153 -12.13 -5.74 -3.84
CA GLY A 153 -11.93 -7.13 -3.43
C GLY A 153 -10.78 -7.85 -4.14
N THR A 154 -9.77 -7.13 -4.62
CA THR A 154 -8.55 -7.65 -5.23
C THR A 154 -7.41 -7.60 -4.21
N VAL A 155 -6.60 -8.65 -4.13
CA VAL A 155 -5.48 -8.72 -3.17
C VAL A 155 -4.27 -7.94 -3.69
N PRO A 156 -3.83 -6.86 -3.01
CA PRO A 156 -2.61 -6.17 -3.39
C PRO A 156 -1.37 -6.94 -2.92
N LEU A 157 -0.47 -7.29 -3.84
CA LEU A 157 0.86 -7.79 -3.51
C LEU A 157 1.81 -6.61 -3.30
N VAL A 158 2.03 -6.28 -2.04
CA VAL A 158 2.98 -5.26 -1.61
C VAL A 158 4.37 -5.90 -1.54
N VAL A 159 5.35 -5.27 -2.19
CA VAL A 159 6.72 -5.79 -2.19
C VAL A 159 7.63 -4.81 -1.46
N ASN A 160 8.22 -5.26 -0.35
CA ASN A 160 9.21 -4.51 0.43
C ASN A 160 10.63 -4.84 -0.06
N GLU A 161 11.54 -3.86 -0.08
CA GLU A 161 12.92 -4.01 -0.56
C GLU A 161 13.72 -5.05 0.27
N GLU A 162 13.46 -5.17 1.58
CA GLU A 162 14.16 -6.12 2.45
C GLU A 162 13.71 -7.58 2.26
N THR A 163 12.47 -7.83 1.86
CA THR A 163 11.86 -9.18 1.75
C THR A 163 11.58 -9.59 0.31
N TRP A 164 12.17 -8.89 -0.65
CA TRP A 164 11.90 -8.99 -2.09
C TRP A 164 12.02 -10.43 -2.64
N PHE A 165 12.93 -11.25 -2.10
CA PHE A 165 13.09 -12.66 -2.49
C PHE A 165 12.11 -13.62 -1.80
N LEU A 166 11.61 -13.31 -0.59
CA LEU A 166 10.81 -14.26 0.20
C LEU A 166 9.32 -14.26 -0.19
N LEU A 167 8.76 -13.09 -0.48
CA LEU A 167 7.32 -12.93 -0.72
C LEU A 167 6.84 -13.56 -2.02
N ILE A 168 7.67 -13.50 -3.07
CA ILE A 168 7.38 -14.14 -4.36
C ILE A 168 7.30 -15.66 -4.18
N VAL A 169 8.24 -16.26 -3.44
CA VAL A 169 8.30 -17.71 -3.21
C VAL A 169 7.13 -18.19 -2.34
N LEU A 170 6.75 -17.44 -1.31
CA LEU A 170 5.64 -17.81 -0.41
C LEU A 170 4.26 -17.76 -1.09
N PHE A 171 4.01 -16.75 -1.94
CA PHE A 171 2.75 -16.65 -2.68
C PHE A 171 2.58 -17.79 -3.71
N PHE A 172 3.68 -18.24 -4.32
CA PHE A 172 3.63 -19.34 -5.29
C PHE A 172 3.55 -20.74 -4.66
N LEU A 173 4.03 -20.91 -3.43
CA LEU A 173 4.01 -22.21 -2.73
C LEU A 173 2.70 -22.50 -2.01
N PHE A 174 1.97 -21.48 -1.55
CA PHE A 174 0.71 -21.67 -0.82
C PHE A 174 -0.50 -21.36 -1.69
N LYS A 175 -0.88 -22.31 -2.54
CA LYS A 175 -2.15 -22.30 -3.30
C LYS A 175 -3.40 -22.52 -2.44
N PHE A 176 -3.30 -22.54 -1.10
CA PHE A 176 -4.38 -22.97 -0.23
C PHE A 176 -4.32 -22.22 1.12
N VAL A 177 -5.47 -21.69 1.54
CA VAL A 177 -5.78 -21.14 2.87
C VAL A 177 -5.24 -19.73 3.18
N ILE A 178 -5.74 -18.70 2.50
CA ILE A 178 -5.86 -17.36 3.12
C ILE A 178 -7.24 -16.79 2.80
N CYS A 179 -8.23 -17.33 3.51
CA CYS A 179 -9.49 -16.64 3.75
C CYS A 179 -9.21 -15.58 4.83
N CYS A 180 -9.27 -14.30 4.44
CA CYS A 180 -9.44 -13.11 5.29
C CYS A 180 -8.42 -12.76 6.41
N CYS A 181 -7.49 -13.63 6.83
CA CYS A 181 -6.71 -13.38 8.07
C CYS A 181 -5.28 -12.84 7.89
N LEU A 182 -4.73 -12.72 6.67
CA LEU A 182 -3.39 -12.10 6.50
C LEU A 182 -3.49 -10.59 6.28
N PHE A 183 -4.20 -9.91 7.19
CA PHE A 183 -4.12 -8.46 7.35
C PHE A 183 -2.76 -8.15 7.99
N VAL A 184 -1.85 -7.56 7.21
CA VAL A 184 -0.75 -6.70 7.71
C VAL A 184 0.03 -7.29 8.90
N PHE A 185 0.82 -8.35 8.68
CA PHE A 185 1.92 -8.72 9.59
C PHE A 185 3.17 -9.07 8.79
N ILE A 186 3.84 -8.03 8.29
CA ILE A 186 5.30 -8.06 8.08
C ILE A 186 5.84 -6.78 8.73
N PHE A 187 5.88 -6.78 10.06
CA PHE A 187 6.82 -5.98 10.82
C PHE A 187 7.64 -6.97 11.65
N HIS A 188 8.97 -6.86 11.54
CA HIS A 188 10.00 -7.66 12.22
C HIS A 188 10.22 -9.10 11.73
N LEU A 189 10.92 -9.24 10.60
CA LEU A 189 11.90 -10.33 10.47
C LEU A 189 13.30 -9.70 10.51
N HIS A 190 13.98 -9.89 11.63
CA HIS A 190 15.32 -9.39 11.90
C HIS A 190 16.34 -10.18 11.07
N PRO A 191 17.23 -9.57 10.27
CA PRO A 191 18.09 -10.28 9.30
C PRO A 191 19.20 -11.18 9.87
N LYS A 192 19.26 -11.45 11.18
CA LYS A 192 20.44 -12.03 11.85
C LYS A 192 20.34 -13.53 12.20
N GLN A 193 19.36 -14.28 11.72
CA GLN A 193 19.15 -15.68 12.13
C GLN A 193 19.26 -16.75 11.03
N LEU A 194 19.76 -16.40 9.83
CA LEU A 194 19.88 -17.38 8.72
C LEU A 194 21.31 -17.62 8.20
N GLU A 195 22.34 -17.14 8.90
CA GLU A 195 23.72 -17.57 8.68
C GLU A 195 24.04 -18.72 9.64
N GLY A 196 23.67 -19.94 9.28
CA GLY A 196 23.98 -21.11 10.08
C GLY A 196 23.18 -22.33 9.70
N LYS A 197 23.32 -22.77 8.44
CA LYS A 197 23.13 -24.15 7.91
C LYS A 197 22.80 -24.08 6.43
N LEU A 198 23.82 -23.95 5.61
CA LEU A 198 23.96 -24.58 4.29
C LEU A 198 25.45 -24.85 4.08
#